data_AF-A0A235H4A3-F1
#
_entry.id   AF-A0A235H4A3-F1
#
_cell.length_a   1.000
_cell.length_b   1.000
_cell.length_c   1.000
_cell.angle_alpha   90.00
_cell.angle_beta   90.00
_cell.angle_gamma   90.00
#
_symmetry.space_group_name_H-M   'P 1'
#
loop_
_entity.id
_entity.type
_entity.pdbx_description
1 polymer ?
#
loop_
_entity_poly.entity_id
_entity_poly.type
_entity_poly.pdbx_seq_one_letter_code
_entity_poly.pdbx_strand_id
1 'polypeptide(L)'
;IKTCSVQYENDDLMRPYWGDDYGIACCVSAMRIGKQMQFFGARANLAKTLLYAINGGRDEVSGEQVGPAFAPITGDVLDHDTVVARLLPMMEWLARAYMNTLNAIHFMHDKYMYERLEMALHDRDVLRTMACGIAGLSVVADSLSAIKHATVKVIRDERGLATDFVIEGDYPAFGNNDDRVDAIAVWLVETFMGLLRKQKAYRDAVPTQSVLTITSNVVYGKKTGNTPDGRKAGQPFAPGANPMHGRDRKGAIASMASVAKLPYAHAQDGISYTFTIVPGALGPTEGERVANLVGMLDGYFGQGGHHINVNVFDRETLLHAMDHPELYPQLTIRVSGYAVNFIKLTREQQMDVISRTFHGAH
;
A
#
# COMPACT_ATOMS: atom_id res chain seq x y z
N ILE A 1 -9.75 -19.56 7.97
CA ILE A 1 -10.82 -20.04 7.07
C ILE A 1 -12.20 -19.72 7.64
N LYS A 2 -12.65 -20.36 8.73
CA LYS A 2 -14.05 -20.24 9.24
C LYS A 2 -14.53 -18.81 9.52
N THR A 3 -13.65 -17.94 10.00
CA THR A 3 -14.04 -16.62 10.54
C THR A 3 -13.53 -15.42 9.76
N CYS A 4 -12.55 -15.63 8.85
CA CYS A 4 -11.83 -14.54 8.17
C CYS A 4 -11.30 -13.44 9.13
N SER A 5 -10.97 -13.79 10.37
CA SER A 5 -10.61 -12.80 11.40
C SER A 5 -9.11 -12.72 11.70
N VAL A 6 -8.30 -13.63 11.15
CA VAL A 6 -6.86 -13.76 11.45
C VAL A 6 -6.02 -13.12 10.35
N GLN A 7 -4.94 -12.45 10.75
CA GLN A 7 -3.82 -12.08 9.88
C GLN A 7 -2.59 -12.89 10.28
N TYR A 8 -1.65 -13.03 9.35
CA TYR A 8 -0.39 -13.74 9.58
C TYR A 8 0.77 -12.83 9.23
N GLU A 9 1.85 -12.93 10.00
CA GLU A 9 3.07 -12.16 9.83
C GLU A 9 4.28 -13.07 9.99
N ASN A 10 5.36 -12.75 9.29
CA ASN A 10 6.51 -13.62 9.12
C ASN A 10 7.52 -13.46 10.27
N ASP A 11 7.44 -14.34 11.26
CA ASP A 11 8.39 -14.36 12.37
C ASP A 11 9.82 -14.67 11.92
N ASP A 12 10.01 -15.57 10.95
CA ASP A 12 11.34 -15.89 10.42
C ASP A 12 12.03 -14.69 9.76
N LEU A 13 11.24 -13.75 9.22
CA LEU A 13 11.72 -12.49 8.67
C LEU A 13 11.95 -11.42 9.76
N MET A 14 11.05 -11.30 10.73
CA MET A 14 11.04 -10.21 11.71
C MET A 14 11.97 -10.47 12.91
N ARG A 15 12.04 -11.71 13.39
CA ARG A 15 12.84 -12.11 14.56
C ARG A 15 14.33 -11.72 14.44
N PRO A 16 15.00 -11.83 13.26
CA PRO A 16 16.37 -11.32 13.09
C PRO A 16 16.53 -9.81 13.31
N TYR A 17 15.49 -9.00 13.08
CA TYR A 17 15.53 -7.55 13.29
C TYR A 17 15.16 -7.16 14.73
N TRP A 18 14.16 -7.83 15.30
CA TRP A 18 13.49 -7.37 16.52
C TRP A 18 13.65 -8.31 17.72
N GLY A 19 14.25 -9.49 17.55
CA GLY A 19 14.35 -10.51 18.61
C GLY A 19 13.10 -11.37 18.69
N ASP A 20 12.96 -12.12 19.78
CA ASP A 20 11.89 -13.11 20.02
C ASP A 20 10.78 -12.61 20.98
N ASP A 21 10.91 -11.39 21.49
CA ASP A 21 9.94 -10.71 22.36
C ASP A 21 9.49 -9.36 21.76
N TYR A 22 9.02 -9.42 20.50
CA TYR A 22 8.39 -8.28 19.84
C TYR A 22 6.88 -8.49 19.73
N GLY A 23 6.15 -7.38 19.64
CA GLY A 23 4.74 -7.37 19.30
C GLY A 23 4.49 -6.54 18.05
N ILE A 24 3.27 -6.67 17.53
CA ILE A 24 2.81 -5.90 16.38
C ILE A 24 1.94 -4.75 16.87
N ALA A 25 2.39 -3.53 16.62
CA ALA A 25 1.60 -2.33 16.82
C ALA A 25 0.72 -2.06 15.59
N CYS A 26 -0.52 -1.65 15.85
CA CYS A 26 -1.51 -1.26 14.84
C CYS A 26 -1.89 -2.39 13.87
N CYS A 27 -1.14 -2.55 12.78
CA CYS A 27 -1.44 -3.49 11.70
C CYS A 27 -0.29 -4.43 11.41
N VAL A 28 0.92 -3.89 11.20
CA VAL A 28 2.09 -4.62 10.67
C VAL A 28 3.43 -4.06 11.21
N SER A 29 3.38 -3.20 12.22
CA SER A 29 4.54 -2.46 12.71
C SER A 29 5.15 -3.19 13.91
N ALA A 30 6.21 -3.96 13.70
CA ALA A 30 6.89 -4.67 14.78
C ALA A 30 7.62 -3.72 15.74
N MET A 31 7.54 -4.00 17.04
CA MET A 31 8.30 -3.33 18.10
C MET A 31 8.70 -4.30 19.21
N ARG A 32 9.91 -4.14 19.72
CA ARG A 32 10.34 -4.80 20.97
C ARG A 32 9.52 -4.30 22.15
N ILE A 33 8.87 -5.22 22.87
CA ILE A 33 7.94 -4.88 23.96
C ILE A 33 8.68 -4.11 25.06
N GLY A 34 8.11 -2.98 25.49
CA GLY A 34 8.68 -2.11 26.53
C GLY A 34 9.97 -1.39 26.15
N LYS A 35 10.52 -1.58 24.94
CA LYS A 35 11.85 -1.08 24.54
C LYS A 35 11.83 -0.20 23.28
N GLN A 36 10.72 -0.18 22.55
CA GLN A 36 10.61 0.49 21.27
C GLN A 36 9.21 1.08 21.08
N MET A 37 9.11 2.17 20.32
CA MET A 37 7.85 2.74 19.86
C MET A 37 8.01 3.35 18.46
N GLN A 38 6.89 3.57 17.77
CA GLN A 38 6.83 4.28 16.49
C GLN A 38 6.21 5.66 16.68
N PHE A 39 6.83 6.68 16.10
CA PHE A 39 6.17 7.92 15.78
C PHE A 39 5.34 7.72 14.51
N PHE A 40 4.03 7.57 14.70
CA PHE A 40 3.08 7.27 13.63
C PHE A 40 2.92 8.42 12.63
N GLY A 41 3.27 8.18 11.36
CA GLY A 41 3.19 9.19 10.31
C GLY A 41 2.03 9.05 9.33
N ALA A 42 1.12 8.10 9.49
CA ALA A 42 0.10 7.77 8.48
C ALA A 42 0.73 7.33 7.13
N ARG A 43 0.42 8.01 6.01
CA ARG A 43 1.01 7.71 4.70
C ARG A 43 1.00 8.91 3.75
N ALA A 44 1.91 8.93 2.79
CA ALA A 44 1.95 9.87 1.67
C ALA A 44 1.35 9.26 0.37
N ASN A 45 0.82 10.12 -0.50
CA ASN A 45 0.22 9.71 -1.78
C ASN A 45 1.27 9.70 -2.90
N LEU A 46 1.81 8.51 -3.20
CA LEU A 46 2.84 8.34 -4.22
C LEU A 46 2.28 8.49 -5.65
N ALA A 47 1.02 8.09 -5.87
CA ALA A 47 0.35 8.24 -7.17
C ALA A 47 0.17 9.70 -7.57
N LYS A 48 -0.26 10.56 -6.63
CA LYS A 48 -0.35 12.00 -6.89
C LYS A 48 1.03 12.64 -7.06
N THR A 49 2.05 12.12 -6.37
CA THR A 49 3.45 12.56 -6.56
C THR A 49 3.92 12.31 -7.99
N LEU A 50 3.52 11.19 -8.62
CA LEU A 50 3.76 10.93 -10.04
C LEU A 50 3.05 11.96 -10.94
N LEU A 51 1.78 12.28 -10.67
CA LEU A 51 1.07 13.30 -11.45
C LEU A 51 1.72 14.69 -11.30
N TYR A 52 2.19 15.03 -10.10
CA TYR A 52 2.93 16.27 -9.88
C TYR A 52 4.25 16.28 -10.65
N ALA A 53 4.95 15.15 -10.75
CA ALA A 53 6.15 15.05 -11.57
C ALA A 53 5.88 15.32 -13.06
N ILE A 54 4.76 14.82 -13.58
CA ILE A 54 4.32 15.06 -14.96
C ILE A 54 3.89 16.53 -15.17
N ASN A 55 3.16 17.10 -14.20
CA ASN A 55 2.55 18.43 -14.28
C ASN A 55 3.40 19.56 -13.67
N GLY A 56 4.69 19.34 -13.37
CA GLY A 56 5.57 20.40 -12.88
C GLY A 56 5.24 20.90 -11.46
N GLY A 57 4.70 20.02 -10.62
CA GLY A 57 4.28 20.32 -9.24
C GLY A 57 2.88 20.91 -9.11
N ARG A 58 2.15 21.07 -10.23
CA ARG A 58 0.77 21.53 -10.21
C ARG A 58 -0.21 20.37 -10.02
N ASP A 59 -1.24 20.61 -9.22
CA ASP A 59 -2.29 19.64 -8.97
C ASP A 59 -3.20 19.48 -10.20
N GLU A 60 -3.44 18.24 -10.61
CA GLU A 60 -4.23 17.92 -11.80
C GLU A 60 -5.72 18.26 -11.64
N VAL A 61 -6.22 18.36 -10.40
CA VAL A 61 -7.61 18.68 -10.10
C VAL A 61 -7.78 20.18 -9.95
N SER A 62 -7.12 20.79 -8.96
CA SER A 62 -7.29 22.23 -8.69
C SER A 62 -6.54 23.13 -9.67
N GLY A 63 -5.44 22.65 -10.26
CA GLY A 63 -4.53 23.45 -11.08
C GLY A 63 -3.57 24.34 -10.29
N GLU A 64 -3.64 24.29 -8.95
CA GLU A 64 -2.78 25.06 -8.05
C GLU A 64 -1.35 24.50 -8.03
N GLN A 65 -0.38 25.38 -7.77
CA GLN A 65 1.00 24.98 -7.55
C GLN A 65 1.16 24.45 -6.11
N VAL A 66 1.27 23.13 -5.95
CA VAL A 66 1.38 22.48 -4.63
C VAL A 66 2.81 22.02 -4.36
N GLY A 67 3.40 21.30 -5.31
CA GLY A 67 4.81 20.94 -5.31
C GLY A 67 5.71 22.09 -5.76
N PRO A 68 7.04 21.91 -5.77
CA PRO A 68 7.97 22.88 -6.33
C PRO A 68 7.66 23.12 -7.80
N ALA A 69 7.84 24.37 -8.24
CA ALA A 69 7.64 24.76 -9.64
C ALA A 69 8.76 24.18 -10.51
N PHE A 70 8.56 22.97 -11.03
CA PHE A 70 9.43 22.33 -12.01
C PHE A 70 8.86 22.47 -13.42
N ALA A 71 9.72 22.34 -14.42
CA ALA A 71 9.25 22.27 -15.80
C ALA A 71 8.36 21.02 -15.98
N PRO A 72 7.11 21.17 -16.45
CA PRO A 72 6.25 20.01 -16.74
C PRO A 72 6.80 19.23 -17.93
N ILE A 73 6.37 17.98 -18.05
CA ILE A 73 6.60 17.19 -19.27
C ILE A 73 5.70 17.76 -20.36
N THR A 74 6.26 18.16 -21.50
CA THR A 74 5.53 18.79 -22.61
C THR A 74 5.25 17.85 -23.78
N GLY A 75 5.90 16.69 -23.84
CA GLY A 75 5.66 15.69 -24.89
C GLY A 75 4.23 15.13 -24.84
N ASP A 76 3.73 14.73 -26.01
CA ASP A 76 2.41 14.13 -26.18
C ASP A 76 2.41 12.64 -25.82
N VAL A 77 3.57 11.99 -25.86
CA VAL A 77 3.79 10.61 -25.41
C VAL A 77 4.76 10.65 -24.23
N LEU A 78 4.41 9.96 -23.15
CA LEU A 78 5.29 9.84 -21.99
C LEU A 78 6.47 8.93 -22.32
N ASP A 79 7.66 9.39 -22.00
CA ASP A 79 8.91 8.62 -22.02
C ASP A 79 9.29 8.20 -20.60
N HIS A 80 9.64 6.93 -20.42
CA HIS A 80 9.89 6.34 -19.10
C HIS A 80 11.01 7.06 -18.35
N ASP A 81 12.14 7.28 -19.00
CA ASP A 81 13.34 7.84 -18.36
C ASP A 81 13.12 9.31 -18.02
N THR A 82 12.43 10.05 -18.89
CA THR A 82 11.99 11.42 -18.63
C THR A 82 11.06 11.48 -17.42
N VAL A 83 10.06 10.60 -17.34
CA VAL A 83 9.12 10.56 -16.20
C VAL A 83 9.85 10.22 -14.91
N VAL A 84 10.74 9.23 -14.91
CA VAL A 84 11.54 8.86 -13.74
C VAL A 84 12.45 10.01 -13.29
N ALA A 85 13.10 10.70 -14.23
CA ALA A 85 13.95 11.86 -13.94
C ALA A 85 13.18 13.02 -13.31
N ARG A 86 11.88 13.17 -13.59
CA ARG A 86 10.99 14.15 -12.93
C ARG A 86 10.42 13.62 -11.61
N LEU A 87 10.17 12.32 -11.51
CA LEU A 87 9.61 11.68 -10.32
C LEU A 87 10.58 11.74 -9.14
N LEU A 88 11.87 11.47 -9.37
CA LEU A 88 12.90 11.48 -8.32
C LEU A 88 12.96 12.78 -7.49
N PRO A 89 13.12 13.98 -8.08
CA PRO A 89 13.13 15.22 -7.30
C PRO A 89 11.76 15.53 -6.68
N MET A 90 10.65 15.08 -7.27
CA MET A 90 9.31 15.22 -6.69
C MET A 90 9.13 14.33 -5.45
N MET A 91 9.65 13.09 -5.48
CA MET A 91 9.71 12.20 -4.32
C MET A 91 10.64 12.76 -3.23
N GLU A 92 11.75 13.40 -3.61
CA GLU A 92 12.65 14.03 -2.64
C GLU A 92 11.97 15.21 -1.93
N TRP A 93 11.23 16.03 -2.68
CA TRP A 93 10.38 17.07 -2.08
C TRP A 93 9.33 16.47 -1.14
N LEU A 94 8.63 15.41 -1.58
CA LEU A 94 7.63 14.73 -0.74
C LEU A 94 8.25 14.21 0.56
N ALA A 95 9.40 13.53 0.50
CA ALA A 95 10.08 13.00 1.67
C ALA A 95 10.46 14.11 2.68
N ARG A 96 10.94 15.24 2.18
CA ARG A 96 11.26 16.42 3.02
C ARG A 96 10.02 17.04 3.64
N ALA A 97 8.99 17.29 2.84
CA ALA A 97 7.73 17.86 3.33
C ALA A 97 7.11 16.96 4.39
N TYR A 98 7.09 15.64 4.13
CA TYR A 98 6.54 14.65 5.02
C TYR A 98 7.30 14.60 6.35
N MET A 99 8.63 14.46 6.33
CA MET A 99 9.44 14.43 7.56
C MET A 99 9.29 15.73 8.37
N ASN A 100 9.28 16.90 7.72
CA ASN A 100 9.09 18.17 8.41
C ASN A 100 7.74 18.26 9.11
N THR A 101 6.67 17.77 8.46
CA THR A 101 5.34 17.69 9.06
C THR A 101 5.33 16.75 10.27
N LEU A 102 5.93 15.56 10.15
CA LEU A 102 6.00 14.61 11.26
C LEU A 102 6.83 15.13 12.43
N ASN A 103 7.95 15.82 12.16
CA ASN A 103 8.74 16.46 13.21
C ASN A 103 7.91 17.46 14.02
N ALA A 104 7.08 18.27 13.35
CA ALA A 104 6.19 19.20 14.04
C ALA A 104 5.12 18.47 14.85
N ILE A 105 4.49 17.44 14.27
CA ILE A 105 3.45 16.63 14.94
C ILE A 105 3.99 16.01 16.21
N HIS A 106 5.10 15.26 16.13
CA HIS A 106 5.61 14.49 17.26
C HIS A 106 6.28 15.37 18.30
N PHE A 107 6.89 16.50 17.91
CA PHE A 107 7.30 17.52 18.88
C PHE A 107 6.11 18.02 19.71
N MET A 108 4.98 18.33 19.06
CA MET A 108 3.80 18.82 19.76
C MET A 108 3.11 17.73 20.57
N HIS A 109 3.11 16.49 20.10
CA HIS A 109 2.56 15.35 20.85
C HIS A 109 3.35 15.09 22.13
N ASP A 110 4.68 15.00 22.06
CA ASP A 110 5.55 14.84 23.23
C ASP A 110 5.36 16.00 24.22
N LYS A 111 5.15 17.23 23.72
CA LYS A 111 5.00 18.41 24.57
C LYS A 111 3.66 18.51 25.29
N TYR A 112 2.56 18.19 24.60
CA TYR A 112 1.21 18.48 25.09
C TYR A 112 0.39 17.25 25.47
N MET A 113 0.71 16.09 24.90
CA MET A 113 -0.08 14.85 24.99
C MET A 113 0.79 13.61 25.22
N TYR A 114 1.86 13.74 26.01
CA TYR A 114 2.74 12.62 26.34
C TYR A 114 1.98 11.46 26.99
N GLU A 115 2.11 10.26 26.42
CA GLU A 115 1.44 9.00 26.79
C GLU A 115 2.03 8.41 28.08
N ARG A 116 1.96 9.18 29.17
CA ARG A 116 2.69 8.90 30.43
C ARG A 116 2.41 7.52 31.02
N LEU A 117 1.21 6.96 30.85
CA LEU A 117 0.83 5.68 31.44
C LEU A 117 1.43 4.53 30.64
N GLU A 118 1.37 4.61 29.32
CA GLU A 118 1.96 3.68 28.38
C GLU A 118 3.49 3.71 28.50
N MET A 119 4.08 4.91 28.55
CA MET A 119 5.53 5.09 28.65
C MET A 119 6.10 4.73 30.04
N ALA A 120 5.28 4.69 31.10
CA ALA A 120 5.70 4.21 32.41
C ALA A 120 5.96 2.69 32.44
N LEU A 121 5.47 1.96 31.44
CA LEU A 121 5.66 0.51 31.27
C LEU A 121 6.80 0.18 30.28
N HIS A 122 7.64 1.18 29.97
CA HIS A 122 8.80 1.02 29.12
C HIS A 122 10.10 1.22 29.91
N ASP A 123 11.20 0.70 29.34
CA ASP A 123 12.55 1.03 29.80
C ASP A 123 12.80 2.55 29.72
N ARG A 124 13.78 3.03 30.50
CA ARG A 124 14.13 4.47 30.56
C ARG A 124 14.36 5.08 29.16
N ASP A 125 15.11 4.38 28.32
CA ASP A 125 15.47 4.82 26.98
C ASP A 125 14.76 3.95 25.93
N VAL A 126 13.74 4.52 25.30
CA VAL A 126 12.94 3.84 24.27
C VAL A 126 13.47 4.17 22.87
N LEU A 127 13.76 3.13 22.07
CA LEU A 127 14.06 3.29 20.65
C LEU A 127 12.84 3.88 19.93
N ARG A 128 13.03 4.96 19.18
CA ARG A 128 11.98 5.59 18.39
C ARG A 128 12.27 5.40 16.91
N THR A 129 11.26 4.99 16.15
CA THR A 129 11.28 5.08 14.69
C THR A 129 10.33 6.17 14.23
N MET A 130 10.62 6.82 13.09
CA MET A 130 9.68 7.69 12.40
C MET A 130 9.01 6.88 11.29
N ALA A 131 7.74 6.53 11.47
CA ALA A 131 7.02 5.60 10.60
C ALA A 131 6.34 6.34 9.43
N CYS A 132 6.95 6.29 8.25
CA CYS A 132 6.47 7.00 7.05
C CYS A 132 5.79 6.03 6.07
N GLY A 133 4.46 6.03 6.00
CA GLY A 133 3.75 5.17 5.07
C GLY A 133 3.75 5.68 3.62
N ILE A 134 3.62 4.78 2.65
CA ILE A 134 3.32 5.10 1.25
C ILE A 134 1.98 4.47 0.81
N ALA A 135 1.23 5.21 0.00
CA ALA A 135 -0.01 4.76 -0.62
C ALA A 135 0.06 4.84 -2.15
N GLY A 136 -0.61 3.91 -2.82
CA GLY A 136 -0.66 3.87 -4.28
C GLY A 136 0.58 3.25 -4.93
N LEU A 137 1.29 2.35 -4.24
CA LEU A 137 2.49 1.69 -4.78
C LEU A 137 2.22 1.01 -6.12
N SER A 138 1.19 0.16 -6.19
CA SER A 138 0.82 -0.56 -7.41
C SER A 138 0.34 0.38 -8.53
N VAL A 139 -0.34 1.49 -8.20
CA VAL A 139 -0.72 2.51 -9.20
C VAL A 139 0.53 3.12 -9.86
N VAL A 140 1.54 3.47 -9.07
CA VAL A 140 2.78 4.06 -9.61
C VAL A 140 3.61 3.02 -10.35
N ALA A 141 3.74 1.81 -9.82
CA ALA A 141 4.47 0.72 -10.47
C ALA A 141 3.85 0.39 -11.84
N ASP A 142 2.52 0.23 -11.89
CA ASP A 142 1.79 -0.05 -13.12
C ASP A 142 1.82 1.15 -14.08
N SER A 143 1.83 2.39 -13.56
CA SER A 143 1.93 3.59 -14.40
C SER A 143 3.28 3.67 -15.10
N LEU A 144 4.36 3.44 -14.37
CA LEU A 144 5.71 3.38 -14.95
C LEU A 144 5.86 2.18 -15.90
N SER A 145 5.24 1.05 -15.58
CA SER A 145 5.18 -0.11 -16.47
C SER A 145 4.45 0.19 -17.78
N ALA A 146 3.29 0.85 -17.72
CA ALA A 146 2.54 1.27 -18.89
C ALA A 146 3.35 2.22 -19.77
N ILE A 147 4.04 3.20 -19.17
CA ILE A 147 4.92 4.14 -19.88
C ILE A 147 6.12 3.43 -20.53
N LYS A 148 6.62 2.35 -19.91
CA LYS A 148 7.79 1.62 -20.39
C LYS A 148 7.48 0.57 -21.46
N HIS A 149 6.31 -0.05 -21.39
CA HIS A 149 5.97 -1.24 -22.16
C HIS A 149 4.81 -1.05 -23.14
N ALA A 150 4.07 0.06 -23.02
CA ALA A 150 3.04 0.49 -23.94
C ALA A 150 3.30 1.93 -24.38
N THR A 151 2.44 2.48 -25.24
CA THR A 151 2.47 3.89 -25.61
C THR A 151 1.44 4.65 -24.78
N VAL A 152 1.88 5.57 -23.93
CA VAL A 152 0.97 6.38 -23.09
C VAL A 152 0.92 7.81 -23.62
N LYS A 153 -0.20 8.15 -24.28
CA LYS A 153 -0.49 9.49 -24.80
C LYS A 153 -1.12 10.35 -23.70
N VAL A 154 -0.69 11.60 -23.59
CA VAL A 154 -1.17 12.55 -22.59
C VAL A 154 -2.33 13.37 -23.17
N ILE A 155 -3.45 13.42 -22.46
CA ILE A 155 -4.54 14.36 -22.72
C ILE A 155 -4.39 15.54 -21.76
N ARG A 156 -4.36 16.75 -22.33
CA ARG A 156 -4.22 17.99 -21.59
C ARG A 156 -5.49 18.81 -21.63
N ASP A 157 -5.77 19.51 -20.53
CA ASP A 157 -6.83 20.51 -20.49
C ASP A 157 -6.36 21.88 -21.06
N GLU A 158 -7.26 22.86 -21.04
CA GLU A 158 -6.97 24.24 -21.49
C GLU A 158 -5.84 24.93 -20.70
N ARG A 159 -5.51 24.42 -19.51
CA ARG A 159 -4.42 24.93 -18.65
C ARG A 159 -3.08 24.28 -18.98
N GLY A 160 -3.05 23.33 -19.93
CA GLY A 160 -1.89 22.53 -20.31
C GLY A 160 -1.55 21.40 -19.34
N LEU A 161 -2.41 21.13 -18.35
CA LEU A 161 -2.20 20.08 -17.36
C LEU A 161 -2.59 18.73 -17.92
N ALA A 162 -1.76 17.71 -17.72
CA ALA A 162 -2.12 16.33 -17.98
C ALA A 162 -3.24 15.91 -17.02
N THR A 163 -4.42 15.63 -17.58
CA THR A 163 -5.64 15.28 -16.82
C THR A 163 -6.19 13.91 -17.20
N ASP A 164 -5.80 13.35 -18.34
CA ASP A 164 -6.12 11.97 -18.74
C ASP A 164 -5.00 11.36 -19.60
N PHE A 165 -5.06 10.04 -19.78
CA PHE A 165 -4.05 9.27 -20.51
C PHE A 165 -4.72 8.21 -21.39
N VAL A 166 -4.21 8.05 -22.61
CA VAL A 166 -4.62 6.97 -23.53
C VAL A 166 -3.48 5.99 -23.67
N ILE A 167 -3.76 4.71 -23.40
CA ILE A 167 -2.77 3.64 -23.47
C ILE A 167 -3.01 2.86 -24.77
N GLU A 168 -1.99 2.77 -25.60
CA GLU A 168 -1.97 1.94 -26.80
C GLU A 168 -0.98 0.78 -26.59
N GLY A 169 -1.50 -0.45 -26.61
CA GLY A 169 -0.76 -1.68 -26.31
C GLY A 169 -0.98 -2.21 -24.90
N ASP A 170 -0.52 -3.43 -24.65
CA ASP A 170 -0.57 -4.09 -23.35
C ASP A 170 0.70 -3.81 -22.53
N TYR A 171 0.58 -3.82 -21.20
CA TYR A 171 1.70 -3.67 -20.28
C TYR A 171 1.59 -4.66 -19.10
N PRO A 172 2.71 -5.09 -18.49
CA PRO A 172 2.66 -5.96 -17.32
C PRO A 172 2.21 -5.19 -16.08
N ALA A 173 1.21 -5.72 -15.36
CA ALA A 173 0.75 -5.15 -14.09
C ALA A 173 1.28 -5.94 -12.89
N PHE A 174 1.56 -5.24 -11.80
CA PHE A 174 2.05 -5.80 -10.54
C PHE A 174 1.08 -6.86 -9.99
N GLY A 175 1.60 -7.92 -9.38
CA GLY A 175 0.78 -9.03 -8.85
C GLY A 175 0.65 -10.25 -9.76
N ASN A 176 1.48 -10.34 -10.80
CA ASN A 176 1.45 -11.44 -11.78
C ASN A 176 2.77 -12.19 -11.88
N ASN A 177 3.65 -12.03 -10.89
CA ASN A 177 5.02 -12.53 -10.89
C ASN A 177 5.78 -12.21 -12.20
N ASP A 178 5.75 -10.93 -12.60
CA ASP A 178 6.44 -10.43 -13.78
C ASP A 178 7.50 -9.41 -13.35
N ASP A 179 8.77 -9.81 -13.46
CA ASP A 179 9.90 -9.03 -12.95
C ASP A 179 9.98 -7.62 -13.54
N ARG A 180 9.43 -7.40 -14.75
CA ARG A 180 9.47 -6.08 -15.40
C ARG A 180 8.75 -5.00 -14.61
N VAL A 181 7.64 -5.34 -13.95
CA VAL A 181 6.85 -4.41 -13.12
C VAL A 181 7.11 -4.63 -11.63
N ASP A 182 7.39 -5.86 -11.20
CA ASP A 182 7.75 -6.14 -9.80
C ASP A 182 9.04 -5.41 -9.41
N ALA A 183 10.05 -5.36 -10.29
CA ALA A 183 11.28 -4.61 -10.05
C ALA A 183 11.05 -3.10 -9.93
N ILE A 184 10.02 -2.55 -10.60
CA ILE A 184 9.63 -1.15 -10.46
C ILE A 184 9.05 -0.91 -9.07
N ALA A 185 8.18 -1.81 -8.58
CA ALA A 185 7.60 -1.70 -7.24
C ALA A 185 8.69 -1.79 -6.15
N VAL A 186 9.66 -2.70 -6.30
CA VAL A 186 10.84 -2.81 -5.43
C VAL A 186 11.65 -1.51 -5.46
N TRP A 187 11.98 -1.01 -6.65
CA TRP A 187 12.72 0.24 -6.83
C TRP A 187 12.04 1.44 -6.16
N LEU A 188 10.71 1.55 -6.25
CA LEU A 188 9.95 2.62 -5.59
C LEU A 188 10.08 2.56 -4.07
N VAL A 189 9.95 1.37 -3.47
CA VAL A 189 10.09 1.15 -2.02
C VAL A 189 11.50 1.51 -1.54
N GLU A 190 12.53 1.03 -2.24
CA GLU A 190 13.92 1.30 -1.89
C GLU A 190 14.29 2.77 -2.03
N THR A 191 13.85 3.39 -3.15
CA THR A 191 14.15 4.77 -3.49
C THR A 191 13.52 5.72 -2.48
N PHE A 192 12.23 5.56 -2.17
CA PHE A 192 11.56 6.46 -1.23
C PHE A 192 12.14 6.33 0.19
N MET A 193 12.44 5.12 0.64
CA MET A 193 13.14 4.91 1.91
C MET A 193 14.54 5.54 1.91
N GLY A 194 15.29 5.44 0.80
CA GLY A 194 16.57 6.12 0.64
C GLY A 194 16.48 7.64 0.77
N LEU A 195 15.40 8.25 0.27
CA LEU A 195 15.13 9.68 0.40
C LEU A 195 14.72 10.07 1.83
N LEU A 196 13.94 9.22 2.52
CA LEU A 196 13.57 9.42 3.92
C LEU A 196 14.77 9.35 4.87
N ARG A 197 15.72 8.44 4.64
CA ARG A 197 16.95 8.30 5.43
C ARG A 197 17.85 9.56 5.40
N LYS A 198 17.72 10.40 4.36
CA LYS A 198 18.46 11.67 4.25
C LYS A 198 17.86 12.78 5.11
N GLN A 199 16.63 12.62 5.61
CA GLN A 199 15.94 13.65 6.36
C GLN A 199 16.28 13.55 7.86
N LYS A 200 16.33 14.70 8.54
CA LYS A 200 16.49 14.74 9.99
C LYS A 200 15.14 14.51 10.68
N ALA A 201 15.08 13.53 11.57
CA ALA A 201 13.89 13.23 12.36
C ALA A 201 13.96 13.81 13.78
N TYR A 202 12.81 14.14 14.33
CA TYR A 202 12.65 14.58 15.71
C TYR A 202 13.13 13.50 16.70
N ARG A 203 13.86 13.92 17.75
CA ARG A 203 14.53 13.04 18.74
C ARG A 203 15.39 11.93 18.11
N ASP A 204 15.99 12.23 16.96
CA ASP A 204 16.83 11.32 16.20
C ASP A 204 16.14 9.96 15.92
N ALA A 205 14.80 9.97 15.81
CA ALA A 205 14.03 8.78 15.53
C ALA A 205 14.46 8.16 14.20
N VAL A 206 14.67 6.84 14.17
CA VAL A 206 15.16 6.15 12.97
C VAL A 206 14.07 6.16 11.89
N PRO A 207 14.28 6.75 10.71
CA PRO A 207 13.29 6.71 9.65
C PRO A 207 13.00 5.27 9.22
N THR A 208 11.71 4.94 9.17
CA THR A 208 11.18 3.66 8.69
C THR A 208 10.04 3.91 7.71
N GLN A 209 9.72 2.93 6.89
CA GLN A 209 8.67 3.04 5.88
C GLN A 209 7.69 1.88 6.01
N SER A 210 6.41 2.14 5.71
CA SER A 210 5.41 1.08 5.53
C SER A 210 4.71 1.19 4.19
N VAL A 211 4.36 0.04 3.60
CA VAL A 211 3.46 -0.02 2.46
C VAL A 211 2.06 -0.37 2.99
N LEU A 212 1.42 0.63 3.58
CA LEU A 212 0.17 0.51 4.34
C LEU A 212 -0.73 1.73 4.12
N THR A 213 -2.02 1.50 3.87
CA THR A 213 -2.96 2.60 3.57
C THR A 213 -4.12 2.75 4.55
N ILE A 214 -4.55 1.70 5.27
CA ILE A 214 -5.86 1.68 5.95
C ILE A 214 -6.95 2.04 4.90
N THR A 215 -7.78 3.05 5.16
CA THR A 215 -8.82 3.58 4.25
C THR A 215 -8.33 4.77 3.43
N SER A 216 -7.06 5.19 3.57
CA SER A 216 -6.48 6.25 2.74
C SER A 216 -6.41 5.86 1.26
N ASN A 217 -6.53 4.57 0.90
CA ASN A 217 -6.64 4.13 -0.49
C ASN A 217 -7.89 4.72 -1.17
N VAL A 218 -9.02 4.80 -0.45
CA VAL A 218 -10.26 5.42 -0.92
C VAL A 218 -10.13 6.94 -0.92
N VAL A 219 -9.65 7.53 0.19
CA VAL A 219 -9.54 9.00 0.33
C VAL A 219 -8.58 9.60 -0.69
N TYR A 220 -7.41 8.98 -0.89
CA TYR A 220 -6.46 9.43 -1.90
C TYR A 220 -6.94 9.11 -3.31
N GLY A 221 -7.59 7.98 -3.54
CA GLY A 221 -8.23 7.66 -4.82
C GLY A 221 -9.20 8.77 -5.26
N LYS A 222 -10.09 9.20 -4.36
CA LYS A 222 -11.02 10.33 -4.55
C LYS A 222 -10.35 11.65 -4.91
N LYS A 223 -9.17 11.88 -4.33
CA LYS A 223 -8.41 13.13 -4.50
C LYS A 223 -7.37 13.05 -5.62
N THR A 224 -7.32 11.96 -6.39
CA THR A 224 -6.34 11.75 -7.46
C THR A 224 -7.05 11.52 -8.79
N GLY A 225 -6.70 12.32 -9.80
CA GLY A 225 -7.18 12.26 -11.18
C GLY A 225 -6.74 10.99 -11.91
N ASN A 226 -6.99 10.91 -13.21
CA ASN A 226 -6.59 9.75 -14.01
C ASN A 226 -5.07 9.52 -13.91
N THR A 227 -4.62 8.27 -13.88
CA THR A 227 -3.20 7.92 -13.81
C THR A 227 -2.74 7.14 -15.04
N PRO A 228 -1.43 7.17 -15.39
CA PRO A 228 -0.90 6.53 -16.61
C PRO A 228 -1.13 5.02 -16.72
N ASP A 229 -1.43 4.34 -15.61
CA ASP A 229 -1.85 2.93 -15.57
C ASP A 229 -3.31 2.71 -16.04
N GLY A 230 -4.02 3.77 -16.39
CA GLY A 230 -5.42 3.73 -16.83
C GLY A 230 -6.43 3.70 -15.69
N ARG A 231 -6.01 3.77 -14.41
CA ARG A 231 -6.93 3.95 -13.29
C ARG A 231 -7.63 5.30 -13.43
N LYS A 232 -8.95 5.30 -13.27
CA LYS A 232 -9.77 6.50 -13.48
C LYS A 232 -9.83 7.41 -12.26
N ALA A 233 -10.02 8.70 -12.51
CA ALA A 233 -10.15 9.72 -11.49
C ALA A 233 -11.20 9.31 -10.43
N GLY A 234 -10.85 9.46 -9.15
CA GLY A 234 -11.74 9.13 -8.05
C GLY A 234 -11.79 7.65 -7.64
N GLN A 235 -11.34 6.73 -8.48
CA GLN A 235 -11.33 5.30 -8.18
C GLN A 235 -10.38 4.99 -6.99
N PRO A 236 -10.73 4.10 -6.04
CA PRO A 236 -9.82 3.73 -4.96
C PRO A 236 -8.47 3.20 -5.47
N PHE A 237 -7.41 3.42 -4.69
CA PHE A 237 -6.18 2.65 -4.84
C PHE A 237 -6.33 1.26 -4.23
N ALA A 238 -5.38 0.37 -4.50
CA ALA A 238 -5.25 -0.88 -3.79
C ALA A 238 -4.94 -0.64 -2.28
N PRO A 239 -5.45 -1.49 -1.36
CA PRO A 239 -5.11 -1.42 0.05
C PRO A 239 -3.66 -1.86 0.28
N GLY A 240 -2.90 -1.09 1.07
CA GLY A 240 -1.50 -1.40 1.38
C GLY A 240 -0.65 -1.63 0.13
N ALA A 241 -0.03 -2.82 0.07
CA ALA A 241 0.86 -3.28 -0.99
C ALA A 241 0.16 -4.13 -2.06
N ASN A 242 -1.17 -4.19 -2.06
CA ASN A 242 -1.90 -5.01 -3.02
C ASN A 242 -1.67 -4.58 -4.48
N PRO A 243 -1.74 -5.54 -5.41
CA PRO A 243 -2.06 -5.27 -6.81
C PRO A 243 -3.34 -4.44 -6.95
N MET A 244 -3.40 -3.60 -8.00
CA MET A 244 -4.63 -2.89 -8.33
C MET A 244 -5.76 -3.88 -8.64
N HIS A 245 -6.98 -3.51 -8.26
CA HIS A 245 -8.13 -4.41 -8.30
C HIS A 245 -8.35 -5.03 -9.69
N GLY A 246 -8.36 -6.37 -9.76
CA GLY A 246 -8.55 -7.13 -10.98
C GLY A 246 -7.34 -7.15 -11.93
N ARG A 247 -6.16 -6.68 -11.49
CA ARG A 247 -4.94 -6.72 -12.30
C ARG A 247 -4.06 -7.94 -12.02
N ASP A 248 -4.15 -8.56 -10.86
CA ASP A 248 -3.54 -9.84 -10.52
C ASP A 248 -4.38 -11.01 -11.05
N ARG A 249 -4.05 -11.46 -12.27
CA ARG A 249 -4.83 -12.40 -13.09
C ARG A 249 -4.18 -13.77 -13.25
N LYS A 250 -2.95 -13.97 -12.76
CA LYS A 250 -2.22 -15.25 -12.83
C LYS A 250 -2.36 -16.13 -11.57
N GLY A 251 -3.44 -15.92 -10.82
CA GLY A 251 -3.77 -16.70 -9.63
C GLY A 251 -3.06 -16.27 -8.35
N ALA A 252 -3.43 -16.93 -7.25
CA ALA A 252 -3.00 -16.58 -5.89
C ALA A 252 -1.48 -16.64 -5.70
N ILE A 253 -0.84 -17.71 -6.17
CA ILE A 253 0.61 -17.92 -6.00
C ILE A 253 1.41 -16.81 -6.70
N ALA A 254 1.00 -16.39 -7.90
CA ALA A 254 1.68 -15.33 -8.62
C ALA A 254 1.54 -13.96 -7.92
N SER A 255 0.35 -13.66 -7.38
CA SER A 255 0.10 -12.44 -6.60
C SER A 255 0.94 -12.42 -5.31
N MET A 256 0.98 -13.54 -4.58
CA MET A 256 1.81 -13.73 -3.39
C MET A 256 3.31 -13.57 -3.71
N ALA A 257 3.79 -14.16 -4.81
CA ALA A 257 5.19 -14.06 -5.22
C ALA A 257 5.61 -12.62 -5.58
N SER A 258 4.77 -11.87 -6.30
CA SER A 258 5.04 -10.44 -6.58
C SER A 258 5.15 -9.61 -5.31
N VAL A 259 4.25 -9.82 -4.34
CA VAL A 259 4.26 -9.06 -3.08
C VAL A 259 5.44 -9.45 -2.19
N ALA A 260 5.81 -10.74 -2.17
CA ALA A 260 6.96 -11.23 -1.40
C ALA A 260 8.30 -10.62 -1.85
N LYS A 261 8.41 -10.13 -3.10
CA LYS A 261 9.60 -9.43 -3.59
C LYS A 261 9.82 -8.06 -2.94
N LEU A 262 8.80 -7.46 -2.32
CA LEU A 262 8.92 -6.13 -1.73
C LEU A 262 9.89 -6.15 -0.53
N PRO A 263 10.91 -5.28 -0.50
CA PRO A 263 12.02 -5.43 0.43
C PRO A 263 11.66 -4.92 1.84
N TYR A 264 11.39 -5.83 2.77
CA TYR A 264 11.12 -5.48 4.18
C TYR A 264 12.25 -4.67 4.82
N ALA A 265 13.51 -4.89 4.43
CA ALA A 265 14.65 -4.08 4.89
C ALA A 265 14.51 -2.57 4.57
N HIS A 266 13.69 -2.21 3.58
CA HIS A 266 13.35 -0.84 3.20
C HIS A 266 11.90 -0.46 3.56
N ALA A 267 11.19 -1.34 4.27
CA ALA A 267 9.81 -1.14 4.71
C ALA A 267 9.59 -1.75 6.11
N GLN A 268 10.48 -1.44 7.06
CA GLN A 268 10.50 -2.01 8.40
C GLN A 268 9.31 -1.62 9.30
N ASP A 269 8.48 -0.66 8.88
CA ASP A 269 7.19 -0.38 9.53
C ASP A 269 6.05 -1.25 8.94
N GLY A 270 6.39 -2.14 7.99
CA GLY A 270 5.54 -3.24 7.54
C GLY A 270 5.02 -3.11 6.10
N ILE A 271 4.74 -4.26 5.48
CA ILE A 271 4.17 -4.37 4.13
C ILE A 271 2.84 -5.11 4.24
N SER A 272 1.73 -4.41 3.96
CA SER A 272 0.38 -4.97 4.14
C SER A 272 -0.16 -5.57 2.85
N TYR A 273 -0.42 -6.87 2.83
CA TYR A 273 -1.16 -7.55 1.77
C TYR A 273 -2.53 -8.04 2.26
N THR A 274 -3.58 -7.79 1.50
CA THR A 274 -4.94 -8.32 1.74
C THR A 274 -5.33 -9.31 0.67
N PHE A 275 -5.35 -10.58 1.04
CA PHE A 275 -5.60 -11.71 0.16
C PHE A 275 -7.01 -12.26 0.35
N THR A 276 -7.75 -12.40 -0.75
CA THR A 276 -9.09 -13.00 -0.76
C THR A 276 -9.12 -14.14 -1.75
N ILE A 277 -9.52 -15.32 -1.28
CA ILE A 277 -9.65 -16.54 -2.09
C ILE A 277 -11.03 -17.15 -1.90
N VAL A 278 -11.61 -17.68 -2.98
CA VAL A 278 -12.89 -18.39 -2.88
C VAL A 278 -12.67 -19.77 -2.26
N PRO A 279 -13.59 -20.31 -1.43
CA PRO A 279 -13.39 -21.59 -0.75
C PRO A 279 -13.09 -22.74 -1.71
N GLY A 280 -13.74 -22.77 -2.89
CA GLY A 280 -13.53 -23.81 -3.90
C GLY A 280 -12.12 -23.80 -4.50
N ALA A 281 -11.44 -22.66 -4.54
CA ALA A 281 -10.07 -22.54 -5.04
C ALA A 281 -9.03 -23.11 -4.07
N LEU A 282 -9.34 -23.14 -2.76
CA LEU A 282 -8.50 -23.78 -1.76
C LEU A 282 -8.66 -25.30 -1.75
N GLY A 283 -9.75 -25.84 -2.29
CA GLY A 283 -9.97 -27.28 -2.39
C GLY A 283 -11.42 -27.71 -2.12
N PRO A 284 -11.80 -28.92 -2.53
CA PRO A 284 -13.14 -29.47 -2.34
C PRO A 284 -13.48 -29.77 -0.87
N THR A 285 -12.52 -30.20 -0.06
CA THR A 285 -12.75 -30.61 1.34
C THR A 285 -12.16 -29.63 2.34
N GLU A 286 -12.67 -29.60 3.58
CA GLU A 286 -12.10 -28.75 4.64
C GLU A 286 -10.62 -29.07 4.91
N GLY A 287 -10.26 -30.36 4.93
CA GLY A 287 -8.88 -30.80 5.12
C GLY A 287 -7.94 -30.31 4.03
N GLU A 288 -8.35 -30.42 2.76
CA GLU A 288 -7.56 -29.91 1.63
C GLU A 288 -7.45 -28.39 1.65
N ARG A 289 -8.53 -27.67 2.01
CA ARG A 289 -8.48 -26.21 2.13
C ARG A 289 -7.49 -25.74 3.19
N VAL A 290 -7.42 -26.44 4.32
CA VAL A 290 -6.44 -26.16 5.38
C VAL A 290 -5.03 -26.45 4.87
N ALA A 291 -4.79 -27.64 4.31
CA ALA A 291 -3.47 -28.04 3.83
C ALA A 291 -2.94 -27.09 2.74
N ASN A 292 -3.78 -26.74 1.77
CA ASN A 292 -3.40 -25.82 0.69
C ASN A 292 -3.16 -24.40 1.21
N LEU A 293 -4.00 -23.88 2.12
CA LEU A 293 -3.76 -22.58 2.72
C LEU A 293 -2.44 -22.53 3.50
N VAL A 294 -2.14 -23.57 4.28
CA VAL A 294 -0.87 -23.68 5.00
C VAL A 294 0.30 -23.69 4.02
N GLY A 295 0.26 -24.53 2.98
CA GLY A 295 1.32 -24.59 1.98
C GLY A 295 1.51 -23.27 1.20
N MET A 296 0.43 -22.54 0.94
CA MET A 296 0.50 -21.20 0.36
C MET A 296 1.20 -20.21 1.31
N LEU A 297 0.84 -20.21 2.59
CA LEU A 297 1.46 -19.34 3.59
C LEU A 297 2.94 -19.67 3.77
N ASP A 298 3.30 -20.96 3.86
CA ASP A 298 4.69 -21.42 3.95
C ASP A 298 5.49 -20.95 2.72
N GLY A 299 4.92 -21.08 1.52
CA GLY A 299 5.56 -20.59 0.30
C GLY A 299 5.76 -19.08 0.28
N TYR A 300 4.77 -18.29 0.71
CA TYR A 300 4.86 -16.83 0.74
C TYR A 300 5.86 -16.32 1.78
N PHE A 301 5.82 -16.87 2.99
CA PHE A 301 6.75 -16.48 4.06
C PHE A 301 8.17 -16.99 3.79
N GLY A 302 8.32 -18.19 3.20
CA GLY A 302 9.61 -18.70 2.75
C GLY A 302 10.26 -17.87 1.63
N GLN A 303 9.47 -17.09 0.88
CA GLN A 303 9.96 -16.15 -0.14
C GLN A 303 10.18 -14.72 0.40
N GLY A 304 10.04 -14.50 1.72
CA GLY A 304 10.26 -13.18 2.33
C GLY A 304 9.03 -12.28 2.39
N GLY A 305 7.84 -12.80 2.09
CA GLY A 305 6.58 -12.10 2.37
C GLY A 305 6.49 -11.67 3.83
N HIS A 306 6.04 -10.45 4.10
CA HIS A 306 6.00 -9.90 5.46
C HIS A 306 4.70 -10.23 6.20
N HIS A 307 3.57 -9.75 5.66
CA HIS A 307 2.25 -9.88 6.27
C HIS A 307 1.22 -10.27 5.22
N ILE A 308 0.18 -11.00 5.63
CA ILE A 308 -0.98 -11.32 4.82
C ILE A 308 -2.27 -11.38 5.67
N ASN A 309 -3.28 -10.62 5.25
CA ASN A 309 -4.65 -10.85 5.67
C ASN A 309 -5.26 -11.96 4.82
N VAL A 310 -5.96 -12.91 5.43
CA VAL A 310 -6.60 -14.01 4.70
C VAL A 310 -8.11 -13.96 4.85
N ASN A 311 -8.78 -13.69 3.73
CA ASN A 311 -10.22 -13.80 3.55
C ASN A 311 -10.55 -15.06 2.73
N VAL A 312 -11.53 -15.83 3.19
CA VAL A 312 -12.02 -17.04 2.52
C VAL A 312 -13.54 -16.98 2.42
N PHE A 313 -14.06 -16.37 1.36
CA PHE A 313 -15.49 -16.25 1.09
C PHE A 313 -15.77 -16.00 -0.39
N ASP A 314 -17.00 -16.28 -0.79
CA ASP A 314 -17.52 -15.99 -2.14
C ASP A 314 -18.01 -14.55 -2.24
N ARG A 315 -17.91 -13.97 -3.44
CA ARG A 315 -18.36 -12.60 -3.72
C ARG A 315 -19.87 -12.46 -3.47
N GLU A 316 -20.62 -13.49 -3.83
CA GLU A 316 -22.06 -13.63 -3.65
C GLU A 316 -22.45 -13.53 -2.17
N THR A 317 -21.61 -14.03 -1.26
CA THR A 317 -21.87 -13.92 0.18
C THR A 317 -21.83 -12.47 0.64
N LEU A 318 -20.88 -11.67 0.14
CA LEU A 318 -20.80 -10.25 0.45
C LEU A 318 -21.95 -9.45 -0.17
N LEU A 319 -22.35 -9.77 -1.40
CA LEU A 319 -23.51 -9.15 -2.05
C LEU A 319 -24.80 -9.46 -1.29
N HIS A 320 -24.98 -10.69 -0.84
CA HIS A 320 -26.14 -11.06 -0.05
C HIS A 320 -26.14 -10.39 1.33
N ALA A 321 -24.99 -10.30 2.00
CA ALA A 321 -24.86 -9.59 3.28
C ALA A 321 -25.05 -8.07 3.16
N MET A 322 -24.80 -7.52 1.98
CA MET A 322 -25.07 -6.13 1.64
C MET A 322 -26.57 -5.82 1.60
N ASP A 323 -27.38 -6.75 1.11
CA ASP A 323 -28.81 -6.56 0.90
C ASP A 323 -29.65 -7.08 2.09
N HIS A 324 -29.12 -8.07 2.82
CA HIS A 324 -29.71 -8.70 4.01
C HIS A 324 -28.77 -8.66 5.22
N PRO A 325 -28.39 -7.46 5.73
CA PRO A 325 -27.41 -7.34 6.81
C PRO A 325 -27.82 -8.04 8.11
N GLU A 326 -29.12 -8.19 8.38
CA GLU A 326 -29.69 -8.88 9.53
C GLU A 326 -29.33 -10.37 9.60
N LEU A 327 -29.02 -11.00 8.46
CA LEU A 327 -28.61 -12.40 8.39
C LEU A 327 -27.12 -12.61 8.70
N TYR A 328 -26.34 -11.52 8.72
CA TYR A 328 -24.89 -11.53 8.86
C TYR A 328 -24.38 -10.63 10.00
N PRO A 329 -24.97 -10.69 11.21
CA PRO A 329 -24.68 -9.73 12.29
C PRO A 329 -23.21 -9.73 12.74
N GLN A 330 -22.50 -10.84 12.52
CA GLN A 330 -21.10 -11.04 12.93
C GLN A 330 -20.13 -11.24 11.75
N LEU A 331 -20.57 -11.00 10.50
CA LEU A 331 -19.73 -11.20 9.32
C LEU A 331 -18.52 -10.27 9.38
N THR A 332 -17.37 -10.87 9.63
CA THR A 332 -16.10 -10.19 9.81
C THR A 332 -15.23 -10.41 8.57
N ILE A 333 -14.64 -9.33 8.08
CA ILE A 333 -13.74 -9.36 6.92
C ILE A 333 -12.44 -8.63 7.26
N ARG A 334 -11.35 -9.05 6.61
CA ARG A 334 -10.06 -8.32 6.65
C ARG A 334 -10.02 -7.30 5.52
N VAL A 335 -9.62 -6.06 5.81
CA VAL A 335 -9.62 -4.99 4.80
C VAL A 335 -8.23 -4.42 4.50
N SER A 336 -7.46 -4.01 5.50
CA SER A 336 -6.20 -3.27 5.28
C SER A 336 -5.30 -3.34 6.50
N GLY A 337 -4.99 -4.56 6.96
CA GLY A 337 -4.21 -4.81 8.19
C GLY A 337 -5.04 -4.89 9.47
N TYR A 338 -6.37 -4.87 9.37
CA TYR A 338 -7.30 -5.06 10.47
C TYR A 338 -8.61 -5.68 9.98
N ALA A 339 -9.41 -6.18 10.91
CA ALA A 339 -10.73 -6.74 10.65
C ALA A 339 -11.85 -5.73 10.94
N VAL A 340 -12.94 -5.81 10.19
CA VAL A 340 -14.14 -5.02 10.38
C VAL A 340 -15.38 -5.88 10.26
N ASN A 341 -16.45 -5.45 10.91
CA ASN A 341 -17.76 -6.01 10.64
C ASN A 341 -18.29 -5.44 9.32
N PHE A 342 -18.54 -6.31 8.34
CA PHE A 342 -18.89 -5.91 6.97
C PHE A 342 -20.16 -5.06 6.89
N ILE A 343 -21.17 -5.38 7.70
CA ILE A 343 -22.45 -4.65 7.70
C ILE A 343 -22.36 -3.28 8.41
N LYS A 344 -21.23 -2.98 9.06
CA LYS A 344 -20.95 -1.67 9.66
C LYS A 344 -20.21 -0.71 8.72
N LEU A 345 -19.75 -1.20 7.57
CA LEU A 345 -19.14 -0.38 6.54
C LEU A 345 -20.20 0.44 5.79
N THR A 346 -19.82 1.60 5.29
CA THR A 346 -20.68 2.35 4.36
C THR A 346 -20.82 1.59 3.04
N ARG A 347 -21.89 1.83 2.27
CA ARG A 347 -22.10 1.16 0.97
C ARG A 347 -20.89 1.34 0.04
N GLU A 348 -20.30 2.53 0.03
CA GLU A 348 -19.09 2.82 -0.75
C GLU A 348 -17.90 1.94 -0.32
N GLN A 349 -17.66 1.79 0.99
CA GLN A 349 -16.59 0.94 1.51
C GLN A 349 -16.86 -0.55 1.22
N GLN A 350 -18.12 -0.99 1.29
CA GLN A 350 -18.51 -2.35 0.91
C GLN A 350 -18.25 -2.60 -0.58
N MET A 351 -18.58 -1.64 -1.45
CA MET A 351 -18.29 -1.73 -2.87
C MET A 351 -16.79 -1.75 -3.18
N ASP A 352 -15.97 -1.00 -2.43
CA ASP A 352 -14.51 -1.10 -2.51
C ASP A 352 -14.05 -2.53 -2.24
N VAL A 353 -14.50 -3.13 -1.12
CA VAL A 353 -14.16 -4.51 -0.74
C VAL A 353 -14.59 -5.52 -1.81
N ILE A 354 -15.81 -5.39 -2.32
CA ILE A 354 -16.32 -6.30 -3.35
C ILE A 354 -15.51 -6.13 -4.63
N SER A 355 -15.14 -4.92 -5.02
CA SER A 355 -14.41 -4.68 -6.28
C SER A 355 -13.00 -5.29 -6.32
N ARG A 356 -12.46 -5.70 -5.17
CA ARG A 356 -11.14 -6.33 -5.06
C ARG A 356 -11.07 -7.67 -5.79
N THR A 357 -9.85 -8.16 -5.96
CA THR A 357 -9.57 -9.48 -6.54
C THR A 357 -10.00 -10.58 -5.58
N PHE A 358 -10.70 -11.58 -6.11
CA PHE A 358 -11.06 -12.82 -5.43
C PHE A 358 -10.42 -13.93 -6.25
N HIS A 359 -9.41 -14.60 -5.68
CA HIS A 359 -8.71 -15.65 -6.40
C HIS A 359 -9.63 -16.87 -6.56
N GLY A 360 -9.85 -17.26 -7.82
CA GLY A 360 -10.63 -18.44 -8.21
C GLY A 360 -9.77 -19.69 -8.40
N ALA A 361 -10.42 -20.82 -8.68
CA ALA A 361 -9.72 -22.03 -9.14
C ALA A 361 -9.21 -21.78 -10.56
N HIS A 362 -7.90 -21.82 -10.75
CA HIS A 362 -7.24 -21.72 -12.05
C HIS A 362 -6.40 -22.97 -12.30
#